data_AF-F0JEL3-F1
#
_entry.id   AF-F0JEL3-F1
#
_cell.length_a   1.000
_cell.length_b   1.000
_cell.length_c   1.000
_cell.angle_alpha   90.00
_cell.angle_beta   90.00
_cell.angle_gamma   90.00
#
_symmetry.space_group_name_H-M   'P 1'
#
loop_
_entity.id
_entity.type
_entity.pdbx_description
1 polymer ?
#
loop_
_entity_poly.entity_id
_entity_poly.type
_entity_poly.pdbx_seq_one_letter_code
_entity_poly.pdbx_strand_id
1 'polypeptide(L)'
;MKKWKIWTAFLAVFLAGALSGVAGTGLFLRLHFAPPKDREAFRAQVTERLTDTLSRELDLTDEAALAVRTEVIATLDRIEGVHAALRPKAEAIIADGIKRVKGHLTETQQAELDELIKRNREKPFGIFRLPPPPPPPPFP
;
A
#
# COMPACT_ATOMS: atom_id res chain seq x y z
N MET A 1 -25.51 -33.77 -26.28
CA MET A 1 -25.03 -32.49 -26.88
C MET A 1 -25.41 -31.21 -26.11
N LYS A 2 -26.26 -31.22 -25.06
CA LYS A 2 -26.71 -29.99 -24.36
C LYS A 2 -25.81 -29.52 -23.19
N LYS A 3 -24.96 -30.39 -22.64
CA LYS A 3 -24.13 -30.09 -21.45
C LYS A 3 -22.97 -29.11 -21.73
N TRP A 4 -22.41 -29.12 -22.93
CA TRP A 4 -21.31 -28.22 -23.31
C TRP A 4 -21.74 -26.75 -23.30
N LYS A 5 -22.92 -26.43 -23.87
CA LYS A 5 -23.45 -25.05 -23.91
C LYS A 5 -23.68 -24.46 -22.52
N ILE A 6 -24.11 -25.30 -21.57
CA ILE A 6 -24.32 -24.90 -20.17
C ILE A 6 -22.97 -24.59 -19.51
N TRP A 7 -21.95 -25.43 -19.76
CA TRP A 7 -20.60 -25.20 -19.25
C TRP A 7 -19.95 -23.94 -19.83
N THR A 8 -20.17 -23.66 -21.12
CA THR A 8 -19.67 -22.43 -21.76
C THR A 8 -20.33 -21.18 -21.16
N ALA A 9 -21.63 -21.23 -20.86
CA ALA A 9 -22.33 -20.13 -20.21
C ALA A 9 -21.81 -19.87 -18.78
N PHE A 10 -21.56 -20.93 -18.00
CA PHE A 10 -20.95 -20.81 -16.68
C PHE A 10 -19.54 -20.22 -16.74
N LEU A 11 -18.71 -20.69 -17.68
CA LEU A 11 -17.35 -20.18 -17.84
C LEU A 11 -17.35 -18.70 -18.26
N ALA A 12 -18.29 -18.29 -19.12
CA ALA A 12 -18.43 -16.90 -19.55
C ALA A 12 -18.85 -15.98 -18.39
N VAL A 13 -19.82 -16.37 -17.57
CA VAL A 13 -20.23 -15.62 -16.38
C VAL A 13 -19.10 -15.55 -15.36
N PHE A 14 -18.36 -16.64 -15.17
CA PHE A 14 -17.21 -16.69 -14.27
C PHE A 14 -16.09 -15.75 -14.72
N LEU A 15 -15.75 -15.76 -16.02
CA LEU A 15 -14.74 -14.86 -16.59
C LEU A 15 -15.18 -13.39 -16.52
N ALA A 16 -16.46 -13.10 -16.76
CA ALA A 16 -17.01 -11.76 -16.60
C ALA A 16 -16.93 -11.29 -15.14
N GLY A 17 -17.31 -12.14 -14.19
CA GLY A 17 -17.19 -11.86 -12.75
C GLY A 17 -15.75 -11.67 -12.30
N ALA A 18 -14.82 -12.51 -12.79
CA ALA A 18 -13.40 -12.39 -12.49
C ALA A 18 -12.79 -11.10 -13.06
N LEU A 19 -13.13 -10.73 -14.30
CA LEU A 19 -12.69 -9.48 -14.92
C LEU A 19 -13.23 -8.25 -14.20
N SER A 20 -14.53 -8.25 -13.86
CA SER A 20 -15.15 -7.18 -13.07
C SER A 20 -14.58 -7.10 -11.65
N GLY A 21 -14.26 -8.25 -11.03
CA GLY A 21 -13.62 -8.31 -9.71
C GLY A 21 -12.19 -7.75 -9.75
N VAL A 22 -11.35 -8.19 -10.69
CA VAL A 22 -9.97 -7.69 -10.83
C VAL A 22 -9.95 -6.20 -11.17
N ALA A 23 -10.84 -5.75 -12.06
CA ALA A 23 -10.96 -4.32 -12.40
C ALA A 23 -11.48 -3.49 -11.21
N GLY A 24 -12.50 -3.99 -10.50
CA GLY A 24 -13.09 -3.32 -9.34
C GLY A 24 -12.13 -3.24 -8.15
N THR A 25 -11.49 -4.35 -7.79
CA THR A 25 -10.49 -4.38 -6.71
C THR A 25 -9.24 -3.58 -7.09
N GLY A 26 -8.81 -3.64 -8.35
CA GLY A 26 -7.69 -2.83 -8.84
C GLY A 26 -7.98 -1.32 -8.79
N LEU A 27 -9.20 -0.90 -9.14
CA LEU A 27 -9.63 0.49 -9.06
C LEU A 27 -9.81 0.95 -7.60
N PHE A 28 -10.39 0.10 -6.75
CA PHE A 28 -10.56 0.37 -5.32
C PHE A 28 -9.21 0.55 -4.62
N LEU A 29 -8.26 -0.35 -4.86
CA LEU A 29 -6.90 -0.24 -4.33
C LEU A 29 -6.19 1.04 -4.83
N ARG A 30 -6.39 1.38 -6.11
CA ARG A 30 -5.81 2.59 -6.71
C ARG A 30 -6.40 3.89 -6.17
N LEU A 31 -7.70 3.90 -5.84
CA LEU A 31 -8.36 5.08 -5.30
C LEU A 31 -8.11 5.25 -3.79
N HIS A 32 -8.01 4.15 -3.05
CA HIS A 32 -7.95 4.19 -1.59
C HIS A 32 -6.53 4.09 -1.01
N PHE A 33 -5.59 3.47 -1.74
CA PHE A 33 -4.23 3.25 -1.26
C PHE A 33 -3.17 3.93 -2.11
N ALA A 34 -3.54 4.79 -3.08
CA ALA A 34 -2.53 5.51 -3.86
C ALA A 34 -1.71 6.37 -2.90
N PRO A 35 -0.38 6.13 -2.81
CA PRO A 35 0.46 7.00 -2.02
C PRO A 35 0.29 8.42 -2.59
N PRO A 36 0.06 9.42 -1.73
CA PRO A 36 -0.03 10.80 -2.15
C PRO A 36 1.18 11.14 -3.03
N LYS A 37 0.92 11.75 -4.19
CA LYS A 37 1.99 12.15 -5.13
C LYS A 37 2.98 13.12 -4.49
N ASP A 38 2.52 13.86 -3.48
CA ASP A 38 3.30 14.79 -2.70
C ASP A 38 3.25 14.39 -1.21
N ARG A 39 4.39 13.91 -0.73
CA ARG A 39 4.56 13.48 0.67
C ARG A 39 4.48 14.66 1.63
N GLU A 40 4.96 15.83 1.24
CA GLU A 40 4.93 17.02 2.08
C GLU A 40 3.51 17.54 2.21
N ALA A 41 2.78 17.61 1.08
CA ALA A 41 1.37 18.00 1.10
C ALA A 41 0.50 17.03 1.93
N PHE A 42 0.77 15.72 1.84
CA PHE A 42 0.07 14.75 2.67
C PHE A 42 0.40 14.90 4.15
N ARG A 43 1.68 15.11 4.49
CA ARG A 43 2.10 15.33 5.88
C ARG A 43 1.45 16.58 6.47
N ALA A 44 1.40 17.67 5.69
CA ALA A 44 0.70 18.89 6.07
C ALA A 44 -0.79 18.63 6.31
N GLN A 45 -1.46 17.94 5.38
CA GLN A 45 -2.89 17.61 5.50
C GLN A 45 -3.20 16.71 6.70
N VAL A 46 -2.37 15.71 6.98
CA VAL A 46 -2.55 14.82 8.15
C VAL A 46 -2.31 15.58 9.45
N THR A 47 -1.26 16.41 9.51
CA THR A 47 -0.97 17.27 10.67
C THR A 47 -2.13 18.20 10.97
N GLU A 48 -2.64 18.86 9.92
CA GLU A 48 -3.76 19.79 10.03
C GLU A 48 -5.03 19.07 10.49
N ARG A 49 -5.39 17.94 9.87
CA ARG A 49 -6.55 17.15 10.31
C ARG A 49 -6.45 16.69 11.75
N LEU A 50 -5.30 16.17 12.18
CA LEU A 50 -5.13 15.70 13.55
C LEU A 50 -5.20 16.85 14.56
N THR A 51 -4.54 17.96 14.25
CA THR A 51 -4.56 19.16 15.12
C THR A 51 -5.99 19.70 15.21
N ASP A 52 -6.68 19.83 14.08
CA ASP A 52 -8.04 20.39 13.99
C ASP A 52 -9.08 19.49 14.68
N THR A 53 -8.95 18.16 14.56
CA THR A 53 -9.76 17.22 15.34
C THR A 53 -9.49 17.36 16.83
N LEU A 54 -8.23 17.39 17.27
CA LEU A 54 -7.90 17.52 18.70
C LEU A 54 -8.34 18.87 19.28
N SER A 55 -8.18 19.95 18.53
CA SER A 55 -8.62 21.28 18.93
C SER A 55 -10.13 21.36 19.09
N ARG A 56 -10.90 20.75 18.19
CA ARG A 56 -12.37 20.74 18.26
C ARG A 56 -12.91 19.84 19.37
N GLU A 57 -12.36 18.63 19.52
CA GLU A 57 -12.87 17.65 20.50
C GLU A 57 -12.50 18.03 21.95
N LEU A 58 -11.41 18.78 22.14
CA LEU A 58 -10.92 19.16 23.47
C LEU A 58 -11.11 20.65 23.79
N ASP A 59 -11.77 21.40 22.90
CA ASP A 59 -11.98 22.85 23.00
C ASP A 59 -10.70 23.61 23.38
N LEU A 60 -9.62 23.34 22.62
CA LEU A 60 -8.30 23.88 22.92
C LEU A 60 -8.22 25.39 22.65
N THR A 61 -7.57 26.12 23.56
CA THR A 61 -7.17 27.51 23.29
C THR A 61 -6.11 27.56 22.18
N ASP A 62 -5.99 28.70 21.49
CA ASP A 62 -5.03 28.88 20.40
C ASP A 62 -3.59 28.53 20.79
N GLU A 63 -3.20 28.86 22.03
CA GLU A 63 -1.87 28.55 22.57
C GLU A 63 -1.68 27.03 22.78
N ALA A 64 -2.71 26.33 23.29
CA ALA A 64 -2.69 24.89 23.44
C ALA A 64 -2.72 24.15 22.09
N ALA A 65 -3.48 24.66 21.12
CA ALA A 65 -3.54 24.12 19.76
C ALA A 65 -2.17 24.18 19.05
N LEU A 66 -1.41 25.27 19.23
CA LEU A 66 -0.05 25.40 18.71
C LEU A 66 0.93 24.40 19.35
N ALA A 67 0.81 24.17 20.67
CA ALA A 67 1.61 23.18 21.37
C ALA A 67 1.29 21.75 20.88
N VAL A 68 0.01 21.42 20.73
CA VAL A 68 -0.44 20.12 20.18
C VAL A 68 0.06 19.91 18.76
N ARG A 69 -0.06 20.94 17.89
CA ARG A 69 0.43 20.87 16.51
C ARG A 69 1.92 20.54 16.46
N THR A 70 2.71 21.17 17.33
CA THR A 70 4.15 20.94 17.44
C THR A 70 4.45 19.48 17.79
N GLU A 71 3.74 18.94 18.77
CA GLU A 71 3.92 17.54 19.19
C GLU A 71 3.46 16.53 18.13
N VAL A 72 2.38 16.84 17.40
CA VAL A 72 1.91 16.03 16.26
C VAL A 72 2.98 15.96 15.18
N ILE A 73 3.60 17.09 14.80
CA ILE A 73 4.70 17.12 13.82
C ILE A 73 5.88 16.27 14.31
N ALA A 74 6.33 16.49 15.55
CA ALA A 74 7.44 15.75 16.12
C ALA A 74 7.18 14.23 16.20
N THR A 75 5.92 13.84 16.39
CA THR A 75 5.50 12.45 16.40
C THR A 75 5.51 11.84 15.00
N LEU A 76 4.98 12.56 14.00
CA LEU A 76 5.01 12.12 12.60
C LEU A 76 6.45 11.96 12.09
N ASP A 77 7.36 12.87 12.46
CA ASP A 77 8.78 12.79 12.09
C ASP A 77 9.46 11.57 12.74
N ARG A 78 9.13 11.25 14.00
CA ARG A 78 9.62 10.02 14.67
C ARG A 78 9.14 8.76 13.94
N ILE A 79 7.87 8.70 13.56
CA ILE A 79 7.31 7.57 12.80
C ILE A 79 8.03 7.41 11.46
N GLU A 80 8.29 8.52 10.74
CA GLU A 80 9.04 8.48 9.49
C GLU A 80 10.48 7.97 9.70
N GLY A 81 11.15 8.40 10.76
CA GLY A 81 12.47 7.89 11.15
C GLY A 81 12.48 6.39 11.40
N VAL A 82 11.46 5.86 12.09
CA VAL A 82 11.30 4.41 12.31
C VAL A 82 11.10 3.67 10.99
N HIS A 83 10.24 4.18 10.11
CA HIS A 83 10.04 3.59 8.79
C HIS A 83 11.30 3.61 7.93
N ALA A 84 12.06 4.72 7.95
CA ALA A 84 13.32 4.83 7.22
C ALA A 84 14.36 3.81 7.72
N ALA A 85 14.41 3.56 9.03
CA ALA A 85 15.32 2.58 9.63
C ALA A 85 14.90 1.11 9.37
N LEU A 86 13.60 0.83 9.27
CA LEU A 86 13.08 -0.51 9.00
C LEU A 86 13.11 -0.89 7.53
N ARG A 87 12.96 0.08 6.62
CA ARG A 87 12.95 -0.16 5.17
C ARG A 87 14.14 -0.98 4.65
N PRO A 88 15.42 -0.65 4.97
CA PRO A 88 16.55 -1.45 4.48
C PRO A 88 16.54 -2.88 5.03
N LYS A 89 16.08 -3.08 6.27
CA LYS A 89 15.95 -4.42 6.86
C LYS A 89 14.90 -5.25 6.12
N ALA A 90 13.76 -4.64 5.81
CA ALA A 90 12.69 -5.29 5.08
C ALA A 90 13.10 -5.61 3.62
N GLU A 91 13.82 -4.70 2.95
CA GLU A 91 14.40 -4.94 1.62
C GLU A 91 15.40 -6.10 1.63
N ALA A 92 16.26 -6.19 2.64
CA ALA A 92 17.21 -7.29 2.79
C ALA A 92 16.50 -8.65 2.95
N ILE A 93 15.46 -8.72 3.79
CA ILE A 93 14.67 -9.96 3.98
C ILE A 93 14.03 -10.41 2.67
N ILE A 94 13.48 -9.47 1.88
CA ILE A 94 12.88 -9.77 0.58
C ILE A 94 13.94 -10.25 -0.41
N ALA A 95 15.09 -9.58 -0.48
CA ALA A 95 16.20 -9.97 -1.36
C ALA A 95 16.70 -11.39 -1.04
N ASP A 96 16.83 -11.72 0.24
CA ASP A 96 17.19 -13.06 0.69
C ASP A 96 16.12 -14.09 0.33
N GLY A 97 14.83 -13.73 0.46
CA GLY A 97 13.71 -14.56 0.01
C GLY A 97 13.77 -14.86 -1.48
N ILE A 98 14.02 -13.85 -2.32
CA ILE A 98 14.18 -14.01 -3.77
C ILE A 98 15.35 -14.93 -4.08
N LYS A 99 16.49 -14.77 -3.40
CA LYS A 99 17.67 -15.62 -3.58
C LYS A 99 17.37 -17.10 -3.28
N ARG A 100 16.65 -17.37 -2.18
CA ARG A 100 16.24 -18.74 -1.83
C ARG A 100 15.31 -19.33 -2.87
N VAL A 101 14.31 -18.56 -3.34
CA VAL A 101 13.39 -19.01 -4.39
C VAL A 101 14.14 -19.33 -5.68
N LYS A 102 15.07 -18.47 -6.12
CA LYS A 102 15.89 -18.73 -7.32
C LYS A 102 16.67 -20.04 -7.23
N GLY A 103 17.14 -20.42 -6.05
CA GLY A 103 17.82 -21.70 -5.83
C GLY A 103 16.98 -22.94 -6.14
N HIS A 104 15.66 -22.81 -6.27
CA HIS A 104 14.74 -23.88 -6.63
C HIS A 104 14.26 -23.82 -8.09
N LEU A 105 14.70 -22.82 -8.86
CA LEU A 105 14.24 -22.56 -10.23
C LEU A 105 15.30 -22.91 -11.26
N THR A 106 14.87 -23.33 -12.45
CA THR A 106 15.76 -23.48 -13.61
C THR A 106 16.27 -22.12 -14.09
N GLU A 107 17.38 -22.08 -14.84
CA GLU A 107 17.94 -20.82 -15.36
C GLU A 107 16.92 -20.01 -16.17
N THR A 108 16.08 -20.68 -16.97
CA THR A 108 15.00 -20.04 -17.73
C THR A 108 13.95 -19.41 -16.81
N GLN A 109 13.54 -20.11 -15.74
CA GLN A 109 12.57 -19.61 -14.76
C GLN A 109 13.14 -18.48 -13.90
N GLN A 110 14.44 -18.49 -13.62
CA GLN A 110 15.12 -17.41 -12.91
C GLN A 110 15.11 -16.11 -13.73
N ALA A 111 15.37 -16.20 -15.04
CA ALA A 111 15.29 -15.04 -15.94
C ALA A 111 13.86 -14.47 -16.03
N GLU A 112 12.84 -15.33 -16.07
CA GLU A 112 11.44 -14.90 -16.03
C GLU A 112 11.08 -14.21 -14.70
N LEU A 113 11.56 -14.75 -13.57
CA LEU A 113 11.36 -14.15 -12.25
C LEU A 113 12.01 -12.76 -12.15
N ASP A 114 13.22 -12.59 -12.71
CA ASP A 114 13.91 -11.30 -12.72
C ASP A 114 13.17 -10.23 -13.53
N GLU A 115 12.66 -10.59 -14.71
CA GLU A 115 11.83 -9.69 -15.50
C GLU A 115 10.49 -9.38 -14.83
N LEU A 116 9.92 -10.34 -14.09
CA LEU A 116 8.70 -10.13 -13.31
C LEU A 116 8.94 -9.16 -12.15
N ILE A 117 10.06 -9.29 -11.42
CA ILE A 117 10.45 -8.38 -10.34
C ILE A 117 10.67 -6.96 -10.89
N LYS A 118 11.42 -6.84 -11.99
CA LYS A 118 11.70 -5.56 -12.66
C LYS A 118 10.43 -4.83 -13.05
N ARG A 119 9.49 -5.53 -13.71
CA ARG A 119 8.18 -4.99 -14.11
C ARG A 119 7.30 -4.59 -12.92
N ASN A 120 7.41 -5.29 -11.79
CA ASN A 120 6.63 -4.97 -10.60
C ASN A 120 7.24 -3.87 -9.74
N ARG A 121 8.55 -3.59 -9.84
CA ARG A 121 9.22 -2.51 -9.09
C ARG A 121 8.70 -1.12 -9.47
N GLU A 122 8.30 -0.96 -10.73
CA GLU A 122 7.74 0.27 -11.29
C GLU A 122 6.27 0.48 -10.92
N LYS A 123 5.57 -0.56 -10.44
CA LYS A 123 4.16 -0.46 -10.06
C LYS A 123 4.00 0.04 -8.62
N PRO A 124 3.13 1.02 -8.35
CA PRO A 124 2.89 1.53 -7.00
C PRO A 124 2.36 0.47 -6.01
N PHE A 125 1.79 -0.63 -6.52
CA PHE A 125 1.27 -1.77 -5.75
C PHE A 125 1.84 -3.12 -6.24
N GLY A 126 3.10 -3.14 -6.67
CA GLY A 126 3.74 -4.41 -7.05
C GLY A 126 3.84 -5.36 -5.86
N ILE A 127 3.68 -6.66 -6.11
CA ILE A 127 3.79 -7.74 -5.10
C ILE A 127 5.17 -7.75 -4.40
N PHE A 128 6.16 -7.12 -5.04
CA PHE A 128 7.54 -6.99 -4.54
C PHE A 128 7.88 -5.59 -4.02
N ARG A 129 6.93 -4.64 -4.01
CA ARG A 129 7.06 -3.42 -3.20
C ARG A 129 6.54 -3.75 -1.81
N LEU A 130 7.29 -3.34 -0.78
CA LEU A 130 6.74 -3.23 0.57
C LEU A 130 5.45 -2.41 0.47
N PRO A 131 4.30 -2.90 0.97
CA PRO A 131 3.08 -2.11 0.96
C PRO A 131 3.37 -0.79 1.71
N PRO A 132 2.80 0.34 1.27
CA PRO A 132 2.84 1.54 2.09
C PRO A 132 2.29 1.18 3.48
N PRO A 133 2.84 1.76 4.56
CA PRO A 133 2.34 1.48 5.90
C PRO A 133 0.82 1.67 5.91
N PRO A 134 0.07 0.72 6.48
CA PRO A 134 -1.39 0.79 6.47
C PRO A 134 -1.84 2.13 7.05
N PRO A 135 -2.88 2.79 6.48
CA PRO A 135 -3.44 3.97 7.09
C PRO A 135 -3.85 3.63 8.54
N PRO A 136 -3.62 4.53 9.51
CA PRO A 136 -4.04 4.30 10.88
C PRO A 136 -5.55 3.98 10.88
N PRO A 137 -5.99 2.97 11.65
CA PRO A 137 -7.41 2.67 11.77
C PRO A 137 -8.15 3.92 12.24
N PRO A 138 -9.40 4.17 11.77
CA PRO A 138 -10.21 5.24 12.32
C PRO A 138 -10.30 5.03 13.83
N PHE A 139 -9.91 6.05 14.60
CA PHE A 139 -10.01 6.00 16.06
C PHE A 139 -11.49 5.76 16.45
N PRO A 140 -11.77 4.95 17.49
CA PRO A 140 -13.12 4.76 18.00
C PRO A 140 -13.70 6.06 18.58
#